data_AF-A0A494ZSX0-F1
#
_entry.id   AF-A0A494ZSX0-F1
#
_cell.length_a   1.000
_cell.length_b   1.000
_cell.length_c   1.000
_cell.angle_alpha   90.00
_cell.angle_beta   90.00
_cell.angle_gamma   90.00
#
_symmetry.space_group_name_H-M   'P 1'
#
loop_
_entity.id
_entity.type
_entity.pdbx_description
1 polymer ?
#
loop_
_entity_poly.entity_id
_entity_poly.type
_entity_poly.pdbx_seq_one_letter_code
_entity_poly.pdbx_strand_id
1 'polypeptide(L)'
;MDNFVKTDDILNDMCGIIESSQKAAYQAVNTLLVQRNWLIGYRIAEEELGGDERSEYGLKVIKKISKELTQRYGKGYDRSNLYHCCYAGTIYRNVLGRMIKKQ
;
A
#
# COMPACT_ATOMS: atom_id res chain seq x y z
N MET A 1 -7.16 -0.01 20.86
CA MET A 1 -6.86 -1.15 21.72
C MET A 1 -8.16 -1.51 22.40
N ASP A 2 -8.66 -2.71 22.17
CA ASP A 2 -9.83 -3.19 22.91
C ASP A 2 -9.51 -3.10 24.41
N ASN A 3 -10.45 -2.59 25.21
CA ASN A 3 -10.25 -2.48 26.64
C ASN A 3 -10.19 -3.88 27.24
N PHE A 4 -9.08 -4.23 27.88
CA PHE A 4 -8.95 -5.48 28.61
C PHE A 4 -10.00 -5.56 29.73
N VAL A 5 -10.77 -6.65 29.77
CA VAL A 5 -11.71 -6.97 30.84
C VAL A 5 -11.18 -8.19 31.56
N LYS A 6 -10.79 -8.01 32.81
CA LYS A 6 -10.29 -9.09 33.67
C LYS A 6 -11.42 -10.06 34.00
N THR A 7 -11.16 -11.35 33.89
CA THR A 7 -12.04 -12.44 34.34
C THR A 7 -11.35 -13.31 35.40
N ASP A 8 -12.05 -14.33 35.89
CA ASP A 8 -11.45 -15.36 36.77
C ASP A 8 -10.68 -16.42 35.95
N ASP A 9 -10.81 -16.42 34.63
CA ASP A 9 -10.11 -17.32 33.71
C ASP A 9 -8.84 -16.65 33.16
N ILE A 10 -7.76 -16.78 33.94
CA ILE A 10 -6.47 -16.15 33.66
C ILE A 10 -5.89 -16.60 32.30
N LEU A 11 -6.12 -17.85 31.89
CA LEU A 11 -5.58 -18.35 30.62
C LEU A 11 -6.31 -17.70 29.44
N ASN A 12 -7.63 -17.64 29.47
CA ASN A 12 -8.40 -16.97 28.42
C ASN A 12 -8.12 -15.46 28.36
N ASP A 13 -7.94 -14.81 29.52
CA ASP A 13 -7.51 -13.41 29.59
C ASP A 13 -6.17 -13.19 28.85
N MET A 14 -5.16 -14.04 29.12
CA MET A 14 -3.85 -13.97 28.46
C MET A 14 -3.94 -14.20 26.95
N CYS A 15 -4.71 -15.21 26.52
CA CYS A 15 -4.95 -15.48 25.10
C CYS A 15 -5.58 -14.27 24.40
N GLY A 16 -6.61 -13.66 24.99
CA GLY A 16 -7.27 -12.48 24.42
C GLY A 16 -6.34 -11.27 24.29
N ILE A 17 -5.45 -11.03 25.27
CA ILE A 17 -4.44 -9.96 25.19
C ILE A 17 -3.47 -10.22 24.04
N ILE A 18 -2.98 -11.46 23.88
CA ILE A 18 -2.05 -11.83 22.82
C ILE A 18 -2.71 -11.67 21.45
N GLU A 19 -3.91 -12.22 21.27
CA GLU A 19 -4.62 -12.20 19.99
C GLU A 19 -5.01 -10.79 19.57
N SER A 20 -5.53 -9.97 20.50
CA SER A 20 -5.88 -8.57 20.23
C SER A 20 -4.65 -7.74 19.85
N SER A 21 -3.51 -7.96 20.53
CA SER A 21 -2.24 -7.28 20.22
C SER A 21 -1.70 -7.68 18.85
N GLN A 22 -1.71 -8.98 18.52
CA GLN A 22 -1.30 -9.48 17.21
C GLN A 22 -2.20 -8.93 16.11
N LYS A 23 -3.52 -8.97 16.29
CA LYS A 23 -4.49 -8.42 15.34
C LYS A 23 -4.26 -6.94 15.08
N ALA A 24 -4.03 -6.15 16.13
CA ALA A 24 -3.72 -4.73 16.00
C ALA A 24 -2.41 -4.49 15.22
N ALA A 25 -1.37 -5.27 15.50
CA ALA A 25 -0.11 -5.19 14.78
C ALA A 25 -0.27 -5.52 13.28
N TYR A 26 -0.98 -6.62 12.96
CA TYR A 26 -1.27 -6.99 11.56
C TYR A 26 -2.08 -5.91 10.84
N GLN A 27 -3.10 -5.35 11.49
CA GLN A 27 -3.89 -4.26 10.91
C GLN A 27 -3.03 -3.02 10.62
N ALA A 28 -2.24 -2.58 11.59
CA ALA A 28 -1.35 -1.42 11.43
C ALA A 28 -0.36 -1.63 10.27
N VAL A 29 0.28 -2.79 10.22
CA VAL A 29 1.19 -3.16 9.12
C VAL A 29 0.46 -3.15 7.79
N ASN A 30 -0.71 -3.80 7.69
CA ASN A 30 -1.48 -3.85 6.44
C ASN A 30 -1.89 -2.45 5.97
N THR A 31 -2.36 -1.59 6.87
CA THR A 31 -2.71 -0.20 6.55
C THR A 31 -1.50 0.56 6.00
N LEU A 32 -0.34 0.45 6.65
CA LEU A 32 0.88 1.12 6.20
C LEU A 32 1.40 0.57 4.86
N LEU A 33 1.28 -0.74 4.62
CA LEU A 33 1.65 -1.36 3.34
C LEU A 33 0.76 -0.87 2.21
N VAL A 34 -0.55 -0.78 2.44
CA VAL A 34 -1.51 -0.23 1.47
C VAL A 34 -1.16 1.23 1.17
N GLN A 35 -0.97 2.06 2.19
CA GLN A 35 -0.60 3.48 2.04
C GLN A 35 0.72 3.65 1.27
N ARG A 36 1.75 2.85 1.59
CA ARG A 36 3.04 2.85 0.88
C ARG A 36 2.86 2.54 -0.60
N ASN A 37 2.20 1.42 -0.93
CA ASN A 37 1.98 0.99 -2.31
C ASN A 37 1.23 2.07 -3.10
N TRP A 38 0.27 2.69 -2.44
CA TRP A 38 -0.49 3.82 -2.95
C TRP A 38 0.38 5.03 -3.33
N LEU A 39 1.22 5.50 -2.41
CA LEU A 39 2.10 6.65 -2.65
C LEU A 39 3.14 6.36 -3.74
N ILE A 40 3.65 5.14 -3.80
CA ILE A 40 4.53 4.68 -4.89
C ILE A 40 3.80 4.78 -6.23
N GLY A 41 2.57 4.27 -6.31
CA GLY A 41 1.74 4.32 -7.50
C GLY A 41 1.46 5.74 -7.98
N TYR A 42 1.05 6.61 -7.06
CA TYR A 42 0.83 8.02 -7.34
C TYR A 42 2.07 8.69 -7.96
N ARG A 43 3.24 8.46 -7.36
CA ARG A 43 4.51 9.05 -7.83
C ARG A 43 4.92 8.53 -9.22
N ILE A 44 4.73 7.24 -9.48
CA ILE A 44 4.98 6.65 -10.81
C ILE A 44 4.04 7.27 -11.84
N ALA A 45 2.75 7.40 -11.52
CA ALA A 45 1.75 7.99 -12.42
C ALA A 45 1.96 9.50 -12.68
N GLU A 46 2.79 10.20 -11.90
CA GLU A 46 3.22 11.57 -12.19
C GLU A 46 4.33 11.61 -13.25
N GLU A 47 5.17 10.58 -13.37
CA GLU A 47 6.17 10.51 -14.45
C GLU A 47 5.56 10.07 -15.78
N GLU A 48 4.38 9.42 -15.77
CA GLU A 48 3.66 9.01 -16.98
C GLU A 48 2.90 10.17 -17.68
N LEU A 49 3.23 11.43 -17.37
CA LEU A 49 2.67 12.64 -17.99
C LEU A 49 3.04 12.74 -19.48
N GLY A 50 2.36 11.94 -20.32
CA GLY A 50 2.55 11.92 -21.77
C GLY A 50 1.48 11.20 -22.59
N GLY A 51 0.52 10.51 -21.97
CA GLY A 51 -0.62 9.90 -22.67
C GLY A 51 -0.61 8.37 -22.64
N ASP A 52 -1.80 7.83 -22.37
CA ASP A 52 -2.14 6.43 -22.11
C ASP A 52 -1.35 5.73 -20.99
N GLU A 53 -2.05 4.95 -20.15
CA GLU A 53 -1.52 4.10 -19.06
C GLU A 53 -0.51 3.03 -19.56
N ARG A 54 -0.10 3.09 -20.83
CA ARG A 54 0.83 2.19 -21.53
C ARG A 54 1.78 2.92 -22.47
N SER A 55 2.11 4.19 -22.22
CA SER A 55 3.20 4.81 -22.97
C SER A 55 4.47 3.96 -22.84
N GLU A 56 5.22 3.80 -23.93
CA GLU A 56 6.51 3.09 -23.92
C GLU A 56 7.49 3.72 -22.90
N TYR A 57 7.27 5.00 -22.59
CA TYR A 57 7.98 5.74 -21.54
C TYR A 57 7.67 5.21 -20.13
N GLY A 58 6.39 5.03 -19.77
CA GLY A 58 5.98 4.46 -18.48
C GLY A 58 6.55 3.06 -18.25
N LEU A 59 6.54 2.23 -19.29
CA LEU A 59 7.15 0.89 -19.25
C LEU A 59 8.67 0.95 -18.96
N LYS A 60 9.39 1.93 -19.53
CA LYS A 60 10.83 2.15 -19.28
C LYS A 60 11.10 2.63 -17.86
N VAL A 61 10.26 3.52 -17.34
CA VAL A 61 10.35 4.02 -15.95
C VAL A 61 10.15 2.88 -14.95
N ILE A 62 9.06 2.13 -15.07
CA ILE A 62 8.78 0.97 -14.19
C ILE A 62 9.91 -0.07 -14.28
N LYS A 63 10.41 -0.35 -15.48
CA LYS A 63 11.53 -1.28 -15.68
C LYS A 63 12.80 -0.83 -14.97
N LYS A 64 13.15 0.46 -15.03
CA LYS A 64 14.33 1.00 -14.34
C LYS A 64 14.14 0.95 -12.82
N ILE A 65 13.04 1.52 -12.34
CA ILE A 65 12.77 1.65 -10.90
C ILE A 65 12.62 0.27 -10.24
N SER A 66 11.98 -0.70 -10.89
CA SER A 66 11.87 -2.07 -10.35
C SER A 66 13.24 -2.71 -10.08
N LYS A 67 14.21 -2.50 -10.99
CA LYS A 67 15.58 -3.01 -10.81
C LYS A 67 16.26 -2.34 -9.61
N GLU A 68 16.20 -1.02 -9.54
CA GLU A 68 16.84 -0.24 -8.46
C GLU A 68 16.21 -0.55 -7.09
N LEU A 69 14.88 -0.61 -7.02
CA LEU A 69 14.17 -0.93 -5.78
C LEU A 69 14.38 -2.38 -5.35
N THR A 70 14.40 -3.34 -6.28
CA THR A 70 14.69 -4.75 -5.96
C THR A 70 16.14 -4.89 -5.45
N GLN A 71 17.08 -4.14 -6.02
CA GLN A 71 18.47 -4.13 -5.55
C GLN A 71 18.59 -3.53 -4.14
N ARG A 72 17.85 -2.46 -3.84
CA ARG A 72 17.94 -1.76 -2.55
C ARG A 72 17.12 -2.42 -1.43
N TYR A 73 15.95 -2.95 -1.74
CA TYR A 73 14.96 -3.41 -0.76
C TYR A 73 14.59 -4.89 -0.90
N GLY A 74 15.09 -5.58 -1.92
CA GLY A 74 14.87 -7.00 -2.11
C GLY A 74 13.51 -7.33 -2.75
N LYS A 75 12.97 -8.51 -2.39
CA LYS A 75 11.74 -9.04 -2.98
C LYS A 75 10.54 -8.13 -2.72
N GLY A 76 9.60 -8.10 -3.66
CA GLY A 76 8.37 -7.30 -3.56
C GLY A 76 8.45 -5.93 -4.24
N TYR A 77 9.52 -5.62 -4.98
CA TYR A 77 9.63 -4.41 -5.81
C TYR A 77 9.90 -4.72 -7.28
N ASP A 78 9.49 -5.90 -7.74
CA ASP A 78 9.50 -6.27 -9.14
C ASP A 78 8.48 -5.46 -9.96
N ARG A 79 8.55 -5.61 -11.29
CA ARG A 79 7.69 -4.87 -12.21
C ARG A 79 6.21 -5.08 -11.93
N SER A 80 5.79 -6.32 -11.68
CA SER A 80 4.37 -6.65 -11.46
C SER A 80 3.84 -5.94 -10.23
N ASN A 81 4.62 -5.91 -9.15
CA ASN A 81 4.19 -5.21 -7.94
C ASN A 81 4.13 -3.69 -8.12
N LEU A 82 5.06 -3.11 -8.90
CA LEU A 82 4.99 -1.69 -9.25
C LEU A 82 3.83 -1.34 -10.19
N TYR A 83 3.44 -2.23 -11.10
CA TYR A 83 2.21 -2.05 -11.90
C TYR A 83 0.96 -2.04 -11.03
N HIS A 84 0.86 -2.95 -10.06
CA HIS A 84 -0.26 -2.94 -9.10
C HIS A 84 -0.31 -1.64 -8.29
N CYS A 85 0.85 -1.11 -7.89
CA CYS A 85 0.94 0.19 -7.25
C CYS A 85 0.43 1.30 -8.19
N CYS A 86 0.93 1.35 -9.42
CA CYS A 86 0.55 2.37 -10.42
C CYS A 86 -0.97 2.38 -10.67
N TYR A 87 -1.55 1.21 -10.90
CA TYR A 87 -3.00 1.05 -11.11
C TYR A 87 -3.82 1.51 -9.90
N ALA A 88 -3.37 1.21 -8.68
CA ALA A 88 -4.01 1.75 -7.48
C ALA A 88 -3.96 3.29 -7.49
N GLY A 89 -2.79 3.87 -7.77
CA GLY A 89 -2.57 5.32 -7.87
C GLY A 89 -3.51 6.04 -8.86
N THR A 90 -3.71 5.48 -10.06
CA THR A 90 -4.56 6.10 -11.10
C THR A 90 -6.05 6.09 -10.70
N ILE A 91 -6.51 5.04 -10.02
CA ILE A 91 -7.90 4.96 -9.51
C ILE A 91 -8.21 6.11 -8.55
N TYR A 92 -7.33 6.46 -7.60
CA TYR A 92 -7.59 7.59 -6.70
C TYR A 92 -7.61 8.87 -7.47
N ARG A 93 -6.65 9.09 -8.38
CA ARG A 93 -6.55 10.38 -9.07
C ARG A 93 -7.90 10.69 -9.70
N ASN A 94 -8.53 9.65 -10.25
CA ASN A 94 -9.89 9.70 -10.79
C ASN A 94 -10.98 9.88 -9.72
N VAL A 95 -10.85 9.28 -8.52
CA VAL A 95 -11.82 9.40 -7.41
C VAL A 95 -11.69 10.73 -6.65
N LEU A 96 -10.50 11.10 -6.17
CA LEU A 96 -10.18 12.41 -5.57
C LEU A 96 -10.44 13.56 -6.53
N GLY A 97 -10.08 13.43 -7.81
CA GLY A 97 -10.37 14.45 -8.82
C GLY A 97 -11.87 14.71 -9.01
N ARG A 98 -12.72 13.69 -8.80
CA ARG A 98 -14.19 13.83 -8.78
C ARG A 98 -14.72 14.40 -7.47
N MET A 99 -14.03 14.16 -6.35
CA MET A 99 -14.42 14.71 -5.04
C MET A 99 -14.07 16.20 -4.91
N ILE A 100 -12.91 16.63 -5.43
CA ILE A 100 -12.48 18.04 -5.40
C ILE A 100 -13.26 18.91 -6.40
N LYS A 101 -13.69 18.37 -7.55
CA LYS A 101 -14.53 19.11 -8.53
C LYS A 101 -16.02 19.21 -8.15
N LYS A 102 -16.44 18.65 -7.01
CA LYS A 102 -17.82 18.69 -6.51
C LYS A 102 -18.03 19.68 -5.35
N GLN A 103 -17.03 20.49 -5.01
CA GLN A 103 -17.16 21.71 -4.19
C GLN A 103 -16.91 22.93 -5.07
#